data_AF-A0A353PVG4-F1
#
_entry.id   AF-A0A353PVG4-F1
#
_cell.length_a   1.000
_cell.length_b   1.000
_cell.length_c   1.000
_cell.angle_alpha   90.00
_cell.angle_beta   90.00
_cell.angle_gamma   90.00
#
_symmetry.space_group_name_H-M   'P 1'
#
loop_
_entity.id
_entity.type
_entity.pdbx_description
1 polymer ?
#
loop_
_entity_poly.entity_id
_entity_poly.type
_entity_poly.pdbx_seq_one_letter_code
_entity_poly.pdbx_strand_id
1 'polypeptide(L)' 'MIRTKPFVSEKVWGYEKWLLSTLSHGMTKIDEKTEFLGGKALSVLVGENYPLLIKLIQANERLSVQ' A
#
# COMPACT_ATOMS: atom_id res chain seq x y z
N MET A 1 2.59 -9.49 -15.35
CA MET A 1 3.00 -9.08 -13.99
C MET A 1 2.31 -7.77 -13.65
N ILE A 2 1.62 -7.68 -12.49
CA ILE A 2 0.90 -6.46 -12.09
C ILE A 2 1.82 -5.58 -11.26
N ARG A 3 1.88 -4.29 -11.60
CA ARG A 3 2.57 -3.27 -10.81
C ARG A 3 1.57 -2.52 -9.98
N THR A 4 1.96 -2.15 -8.77
CA THR A 4 1.13 -1.36 -7.85
C THR A 4 1.74 0.01 -7.60
N LYS A 5 0.87 0.98 -7.32
CA LYS A 5 1.22 2.29 -6.80
C LYS A 5 0.99 2.26 -5.29
N PRO A 6 2.04 2.32 -4.46
CA PRO A 6 1.90 2.21 -3.02
C PRO A 6 1.14 3.40 -2.43
N PHE A 7 0.38 3.15 -1.38
CA PHE A 7 -0.15 4.21 -0.53
C PHE A 7 0.96 4.69 0.41
N VAL A 8 1.13 6.00 0.55
CA VAL A 8 2.14 6.60 1.43
C VAL A 8 1.45 7.16 2.67
N SER A 9 1.86 6.68 3.84
CA SER A 9 1.40 7.19 5.14
C SER A 9 2.54 7.94 5.81
N GLU A 10 2.43 9.26 5.86
CA GLU A 10 3.38 10.11 6.59
C GLU A 10 3.23 9.91 8.10
N LYS A 11 4.36 9.94 8.81
CA LYS A 11 4.45 9.78 10.26
C LYS A 11 5.40 10.83 10.83
N VAL A 12 5.26 11.13 12.12
CA VAL A 12 6.17 12.07 12.80
C VAL A 12 7.63 11.59 12.77
N TRP A 13 7.85 10.27 12.72
CA TRP A 13 9.17 9.63 12.72
C TRP A 13 9.72 9.27 11.32
N GLY A 14 9.00 9.59 10.24
CA GLY A 14 9.33 9.16 8.88
C GLY A 14 8.09 8.82 8.06
N TYR A 15 8.09 7.70 7.33
CA TYR A 15 6.92 7.29 6.54
C TYR A 15 6.80 5.77 6.38
N GLU A 16 5.59 5.34 6.01
CA GLU A 16 5.30 3.99 5.56
C GLU A 16 4.83 4.01 4.10
N LYS A 17 5.37 3.12 3.26
CA LYS A 17 4.83 2.82 1.92
C LYS A 17 4.14 1.47 1.96
N TRP A 18 2.83 1.45 1.77
CA TRP A 18 2.01 0.25 1.75
C TRP A 18 2.02 -0.29 0.32
N LEU A 19 2.95 -1.21 0.08
CA LEU A 19 3.24 -1.80 -1.24
C LEU A 19 2.12 -2.72 -1.72
N LEU A 20 1.50 -3.42 -0.78
CA LEU A 20 0.36 -4.30 -1.00
C LEU A 20 -0.59 -4.18 0.21
N SER A 21 -1.77 -3.60 -0.02
CA SER A 21 -2.80 -3.42 0.97
C SER A 21 -4.18 -3.37 0.34
N THR A 22 -5.14 -4.08 0.95
CA THR A 22 -6.58 -3.96 0.66
C THR A 22 -7.35 -3.29 1.81
N LEU A 23 -6.66 -2.73 2.80
CA LEU A 23 -7.29 -2.04 3.92
C LEU A 23 -7.88 -0.69 3.48
N SER A 24 -9.07 -0.36 4.00
CA SER A 24 -9.83 0.84 3.61
C SER A 24 -9.08 2.16 3.77
N HIS A 25 -8.24 2.29 4.80
CA HIS A 25 -7.50 3.50 5.16
C HIS A 25 -6.10 3.58 4.54
N GLY A 26 -5.73 2.60 3.70
CA GLY A 26 -4.45 2.57 3.01
C GLY A 26 -4.47 1.64 1.81
N MET A 27 -5.54 1.73 1.00
CA MET A 27 -5.76 0.88 -0.18
C MET A 27 -4.69 1.16 -1.24
N THR A 28 -3.98 0.12 -1.64
CA THR A 28 -3.02 0.18 -2.75
C THR A 28 -3.79 0.25 -4.08
N LYS A 29 -3.26 1.00 -5.05
CA LYS A 29 -3.83 1.07 -6.42
C LYS A 29 -2.97 0.29 -7.41
N ILE A 30 -3.59 -0.17 -8.48
CA ILE A 30 -2.89 -0.75 -9.62
C ILE A 30 -2.23 0.39 -10.40
N ASP A 31 -0.99 0.19 -10.85
CA ASP A 31 -0.23 1.19 -11.61
C ASP A 31 -1.00 1.63 -12.85
N GLU A 32 -1.03 2.94 -13.11
CA GLU A 32 -1.82 3.57 -14.17
C GLU A 32 -1.50 3.02 -15.56
N LYS A 33 -0.29 2.47 -15.78
CA LYS A 33 0.12 1.88 -17.06
C LYS A 33 -0.37 0.44 -17.25
N THR A 34 -1.06 -0.13 -16.27
CA THR A 34 -1.61 -1.48 -16.37
C THR A 34 -2.89 -1.45 -17.21
N GLU A 35 -2.89 -2.18 -18.33
CA GLU A 35 -4.03 -2.26 -19.25
C GLU A 35 -5.31 -2.70 -18.52
N PHE A 36 -6.44 -2.06 -18.82
CA PHE A 36 -7.79 -2.30 -18.27
C PHE A 36 -8.00 -2.11 -16.74
N LEU A 37 -6.93 -2.16 -15.94
CA LEU A 37 -6.98 -2.16 -14.48
C LEU A 37 -6.27 -0.95 -13.85
N GLY A 38 -5.54 -0.16 -14.62
CA GLY A 38 -4.77 0.98 -14.13
C GLY A 38 -5.62 1.96 -13.31
N GLY A 39 -5.07 2.40 -12.17
CA GLY A 39 -5.72 3.34 -11.26
C GLY A 39 -6.81 2.73 -10.36
N LYS A 40 -7.27 1.51 -10.62
CA LYS A 40 -8.26 0.82 -9.77
C LYS A 40 -7.65 0.39 -8.44
N ALA A 41 -8.50 0.18 -7.43
CA ALA A 41 -8.11 -0.42 -6.17
C ALA A 41 -7.59 -1.85 -6.38
N LEU A 42 -6.58 -2.26 -5.62
CA LEU A 42 -6.03 -3.60 -5.68
C LEU A 42 -7.09 -4.67 -5.32
N SER A 43 -8.04 -4.33 -4.45
CA SER A 43 -9.12 -5.24 -4.03
C SER A 43 -9.98 -5.76 -5.18
N VAL A 44 -10.07 -5.03 -6.30
CA VAL A 44 -10.76 -5.49 -7.53
C VAL A 44 -10.13 -6.78 -8.09
N LEU A 45 -8.84 -7.00 -7.84
CA LEU A 45 -8.10 -8.17 -8.30
C LEU A 45 -8.06 -9.30 -7.25
N VAL A 46 -7.83 -8.96 -5.99
CA VAL A 46 -7.50 -9.94 -4.93
C VAL A 46 -8.58 -10.09 -3.85
N GLY A 47 -9.68 -9.35 -3.96
CA GLY A 47 -10.73 -9.25 -2.95
C GLY A 47 -10.42 -8.23 -1.85
N GLU A 48 -11.42 -7.89 -1.06
CA GLU A 48 -11.31 -6.92 0.04
C GLU A 48 -10.52 -7.47 1.24
N ASN A 49 -10.65 -8.77 1.52
CA ASN A 49 -10.05 -9.45 2.68
C ASN A 49 -8.76 -10.19 2.31
N TYR A 50 -7.81 -9.49 1.71
CA TYR A 50 -6.51 -10.08 1.42
C TYR A 50 -5.71 -10.28 2.73
N PRO A 51 -5.13 -11.47 2.98
CA PRO A 51 -4.60 -11.82 4.30
C PRO A 51 -3.25 -11.17 4.64
N LEU A 52 -2.62 -10.45 3.70
CA LEU A 52 -1.28 -9.88 3.90
C LEU A 52 -1.29 -8.36 3.71
N LEU A 53 -0.48 -7.69 4.51
CA LEU A 53 -0.15 -6.27 4.38
C LEU A 53 1.37 -6.16 4.24
N ILE A 54 1.84 -5.66 3.09
CA ILE A 54 3.27 -5.50 2.82
C ILE A 54 3.60 -4.02 2.86
N LYS A 55 4.53 -3.66 3.75
CA LYS A 55 5.00 -2.28 3.92
C LYS A 55 6.51 -2.18 3.76
N LEU A 56 6.96 -1.05 3.21
CA LEU A 56 8.31 -0.55 3.41
C LEU A 56 8.23 0.59 4.43
N ILE A 57 9.03 0.50 5.48
CA ILE A 57 9.08 1.49 6.55
C ILE A 57 10.41 2.22 6.49
N GLN A 58 10.35 3.55 6.35
CA GLN A 58 11.50 4.43 6.50
C GLN A 58 11.39 5.13 7.85
N ALA A 59 12.12 4.62 8.84
CA ALA A 59 12.21 5.23 10.16
C ALA A 59 13.42 6.17 10.21
N ASN A 60 13.16 7.48 10.17
CA ASN A 60 14.19 8.51 10.34
C ASN A 60 14.47 8.78 11.83
N GLU A 61 13.51 8.43 12.69
CA GLU A 61 13.61 8.52 14.14
C GLU A 61 13.25 7.19 14.82
N ARG A 62 13.49 7.09 16.12
CA ARG A 62 13.14 5.89 16.90
C ARG A 62 11.62 5.74 16.97
N LEU A 63 11.15 4.52 16.70
CA LEU A 63 9.74 4.16 16.87
C LEU A 63 9.42 3.98 18.35
N SER A 64 8.13 4.12 18.69
CA SER A 64 7.64 3.79 20.03
C SER A 64 7.80 2.29 20.31
N VAL A 65 7.96 1.92 21.58
CA VAL A 65 7.74 0.52 22.01
C VAL A 65 6.26 0.20 21.80
N GLN A 66 5.96 -0.97 21.25
CA GLN A 66 4.59 -1.43 20.94
C GLN A 66 4.38 -2.85 21.45
#